data_AF-A0A9W4S3B6-F1
#
_entry.id   AF-A0A9W4S3B6-F1
#
_cell.length_a   1.000
_cell.length_b   1.000
_cell.length_c   1.000
_cell.angle_alpha   90.00
_cell.angle_beta   90.00
_cell.angle_gamma   90.00
#
_symmetry.space_group_name_H-M   'P 1'
#
loop_
_entity.id
_entity.type
_entity.pdbx_description
1 polymer ?
#
loop_
_entity_poly.entity_id
_entity_poly.type
_entity_poly.pdbx_seq_one_letter_code
_entity_poly.pdbx_strand_id
1 'polypeptide(L)'
;MSDIGDFVVDVVDSEDEVKVVDECIICDEATMRKCAVCNDVLICSMNCQQIAVIDDVNSDHFDMCVADTSADTFYKDVLCNRIPRDEQTIMDFQFIWLHDITDRRKLLEIYATIIRQADVTPREMGIWVEEKKLFERIAMLVYTSPTLMSLDDVRWLKETDIWTRGLSKTTQAVFQDIIFKQERFQRELGMMRHLETKYIMTRLEEKSAIYQEAEVSVGQRERPSDQARSLSERPYSIPKT
;
A
#
# COMPACT_ATOMS: atom_id res chain seq x y z
N MET A 1 34.43 -23.42 -63.16
CA MET A 1 35.42 -23.08 -62.12
C MET A 1 34.77 -21.99 -61.29
N SER A 2 33.69 -22.26 -60.56
CA SER A 2 33.51 -23.24 -59.47
C SER A 2 34.39 -22.87 -58.29
N ASP A 3 33.83 -22.10 -57.35
CA ASP A 3 34.16 -22.18 -55.92
C ASP A 3 32.99 -21.61 -55.12
N ILE A 4 32.14 -22.53 -54.65
CA ILE A 4 31.06 -22.30 -53.69
C ILE A 4 31.65 -22.75 -52.36
N GLY A 5 32.02 -21.79 -51.51
CA GLY A 5 32.54 -22.06 -50.17
C GLY A 5 31.41 -22.44 -49.22
N ASP A 6 31.50 -23.65 -48.67
CA ASP A 6 30.63 -24.15 -47.61
C ASP A 6 30.76 -23.29 -46.34
N PHE A 7 29.67 -22.63 -45.95
CA PHE A 7 29.54 -21.91 -44.70
C PHE A 7 28.96 -22.87 -43.65
N VAL A 8 29.85 -23.49 -42.86
CA VAL A 8 29.47 -24.34 -41.74
C VAL A 8 29.05 -23.43 -40.59
N VAL A 9 27.75 -23.40 -40.30
CA VAL A 9 27.20 -22.75 -39.10
C VAL A 9 27.33 -23.76 -37.96
N ASP A 10 28.30 -23.54 -37.07
CA ASP A 10 28.40 -24.28 -35.80
C ASP A 10 27.16 -23.97 -34.96
N VAL A 11 26.27 -24.96 -34.88
CA VAL A 11 25.15 -24.98 -33.93
C VAL A 11 25.78 -25.30 -32.57
N VAL A 12 26.10 -24.25 -31.81
CA VAL A 12 26.52 -24.39 -30.42
C VAL A 12 25.28 -24.83 -29.63
N ASP A 13 25.28 -26.10 -29.23
CA ASP A 13 24.34 -26.68 -28.28
C ASP A 13 24.42 -25.85 -26.98
N SER A 14 23.42 -25.01 -26.76
CA SER A 14 23.28 -24.22 -25.54
C SER A 14 22.87 -25.18 -24.42
N GLU A 15 23.86 -25.65 -23.66
CA GLU A 15 23.61 -26.33 -22.38
C GLU A 15 22.80 -25.38 -21.50
N ASP A 16 21.52 -25.73 -21.29
CA ASP A 16 20.62 -25.10 -20.33
C ASP A 16 21.27 -25.22 -18.93
N GLU A 17 22.00 -24.19 -18.51
CA GLU A 17 22.43 -24.03 -17.13
C GLU A 17 21.18 -24.07 -16.24
N VAL A 18 21.00 -25.19 -15.55
CA VAL A 18 19.97 -25.35 -14.52
C VAL A 18 20.28 -24.34 -13.43
N LYS A 19 19.63 -23.16 -13.51
CA LYS A 19 19.67 -22.16 -12.44
C LYS A 19 19.20 -22.82 -11.17
N VAL A 20 20.15 -23.13 -10.28
CA VAL A 20 19.85 -23.61 -8.94
C VAL A 20 19.10 -22.48 -8.25
N VAL A 21 17.81 -22.71 -8.04
CA VAL A 21 16.96 -21.82 -7.26
C VAL A 21 17.14 -22.24 -5.82
N ASP A 22 17.90 -21.46 -5.07
CA ASP A 22 18.06 -21.62 -3.63
C ASP A 22 16.86 -21.00 -2.89
N GLU A 23 16.81 -21.15 -1.57
CA GLU A 23 15.66 -20.76 -0.73
C GLU A 23 15.91 -19.43 0.03
N CYS A 24 14.83 -18.69 0.27
CA CYS A 24 14.86 -17.47 1.08
C CYS A 24 15.16 -17.79 2.55
N ILE A 25 16.15 -17.11 3.15
CA ILE A 25 16.56 -17.36 4.55
C ILE A 25 15.47 -17.08 5.61
N ILE A 26 14.34 -16.49 5.24
CA ILE A 26 13.25 -16.10 6.16
C ILE A 26 12.00 -16.97 6.02
N CYS A 27 11.64 -17.35 4.78
CA CYS A 27 10.38 -18.05 4.52
C CYS A 27 10.55 -19.33 3.70
N ASP A 28 11.79 -19.72 3.39
CA ASP A 28 12.16 -20.90 2.62
C ASP A 28 11.58 -20.95 1.18
N GLU A 29 10.97 -19.85 0.70
CA GLU A 29 10.50 -19.77 -0.68
C GLU A 29 11.66 -19.68 -1.66
N ALA A 30 11.57 -20.44 -2.74
CA ALA A 30 12.54 -20.47 -3.82
C ALA A 30 12.78 -19.06 -4.40
N THR A 31 14.03 -18.59 -4.41
CA THR A 31 14.38 -17.25 -4.88
C THR A 31 15.78 -17.17 -5.49
N MET A 32 15.94 -16.24 -6.43
CA MET A 32 17.24 -15.80 -6.92
C MET A 32 17.61 -14.40 -6.43
N ARG A 33 16.70 -13.74 -5.70
CA ARG A 33 16.91 -12.39 -5.21
C ARG A 33 17.84 -12.44 -4.01
N LYS A 34 18.78 -11.51 -3.98
CA LYS A 34 19.77 -11.35 -2.92
C LYS A 34 19.49 -10.09 -2.11
N CYS A 35 20.09 -9.99 -0.92
CA CYS A 35 20.03 -8.82 -0.06
C CYS A 35 20.37 -7.56 -0.85
N ALA A 36 19.50 -6.55 -0.78
CA ALA A 36 19.64 -5.34 -1.59
C ALA A 36 20.86 -4.47 -1.24
N VAL A 37 21.50 -4.72 -0.09
CA VAL A 37 22.65 -3.94 0.40
C VAL A 37 23.97 -4.62 0.05
N CYS A 38 24.23 -5.85 0.51
CA CYS A 38 25.51 -6.53 0.29
C CYS A 38 25.48 -7.62 -0.80
N ASN A 39 24.31 -8.02 -1.30
CA ASN A 39 24.17 -9.04 -2.35
C ASN A 39 24.71 -10.46 -1.97
N ASP A 40 24.86 -10.76 -0.68
CA ASP A 40 25.46 -12.03 -0.22
C ASP A 40 24.44 -13.10 0.19
N VAL A 41 23.30 -12.73 0.78
CA VAL A 41 22.27 -13.68 1.25
C VAL A 41 21.02 -13.64 0.39
N LEU A 42 20.29 -14.75 0.30
CA LEU A 42 19.08 -14.88 -0.52
C LEU A 42 17.83 -14.49 0.24
N ILE A 43 17.03 -13.61 -0.34
CA ILE A 43 15.83 -13.05 0.25
C ILE A 43 14.77 -12.88 -0.84
N CYS A 44 13.59 -13.49 -0.67
CA CYS A 44 12.56 -13.48 -1.72
C CYS A 44 11.86 -12.13 -1.91
N SER A 45 11.81 -11.30 -0.88
CA SER A 45 11.05 -10.05 -0.90
C SER A 45 11.60 -8.99 0.05
N MET A 46 11.25 -7.74 -0.20
CA MET A 46 11.54 -6.61 0.69
C MET A 46 10.96 -6.80 2.10
N ASN A 47 9.80 -7.45 2.22
CA ASN A 47 9.20 -7.75 3.52
C ASN A 47 10.06 -8.76 4.29
N CYS A 48 10.53 -9.82 3.62
CA CYS A 48 11.47 -10.76 4.23
C CYS A 48 12.79 -10.07 4.60
N GLN A 49 13.30 -9.14 3.78
CA GLN A 49 14.50 -8.39 4.12
C GLN A 49 14.31 -7.54 5.38
N GLN A 50 13.14 -6.92 5.56
CA GLN A 50 12.84 -6.17 6.76
C GLN A 50 12.70 -7.08 7.98
N ILE A 51 12.02 -8.23 7.86
CA ILE A 51 11.93 -9.23 8.92
C ILE A 51 13.32 -9.70 9.34
N ALA A 52 14.20 -9.96 8.37
CA ALA A 52 15.57 -10.36 8.61
C ALA A 52 16.36 -9.33 9.43
N VAL A 53 16.05 -8.03 9.28
CA VAL A 53 16.63 -6.93 10.09
C VAL A 53 16.00 -6.83 11.47
N ILE A 54 14.67 -6.99 11.59
CA ILE A 54 13.93 -6.71 12.83
C ILE A 54 13.96 -7.88 13.80
N ASP A 55 13.72 -9.09 13.30
CA ASP A 55 13.47 -10.28 14.14
C ASP A 55 14.77 -10.98 14.55
N ASP A 56 15.92 -10.42 14.18
CA ASP A 56 17.25 -10.94 14.52
C ASP A 56 17.52 -12.37 14.02
N VAL A 57 16.65 -12.89 13.12
CA VAL A 57 16.72 -14.25 12.57
C VAL A 57 18.03 -14.48 11.78
N ASN A 58 18.76 -13.40 11.49
CA ASN A 58 20.13 -13.41 10.99
C ASN A 58 20.86 -12.11 11.39
N SER A 59 20.90 -11.76 12.70
CA SER A 59 21.60 -10.56 13.24
C SER A 59 22.97 -10.38 12.61
N ASP A 60 23.73 -11.48 12.60
CA ASP A 60 25.11 -11.52 12.17
C ASP A 60 25.26 -10.99 10.74
N HIS A 61 24.29 -11.25 9.87
CA HIS A 61 24.32 -10.75 8.51
C HIS A 61 24.20 -9.23 8.48
N PHE A 62 23.27 -8.62 9.21
CA PHE A 62 23.04 -7.17 9.13
C PHE A 62 24.06 -6.35 9.91
N ASP A 63 24.65 -6.92 10.95
CA ASP A 63 25.80 -6.34 11.64
C ASP A 63 27.06 -6.33 10.75
N MET A 64 27.24 -7.38 9.93
CA MET A 64 28.36 -7.49 8.98
C MET A 64 28.08 -6.90 7.59
N CYS A 65 26.81 -6.68 7.24
CA CYS A 65 26.41 -6.09 5.98
C CYS A 65 26.95 -4.67 5.96
N VAL A 66 28.08 -4.41 5.29
CA VAL A 66 28.69 -3.08 5.29
C VAL A 66 27.85 -2.16 4.38
N ALA A 67 27.49 -0.99 4.90
CA ALA A 67 26.90 0.06 4.07
C ALA A 67 28.05 0.88 3.50
N ASP A 68 28.24 0.85 2.19
CA ASP A 68 29.36 1.52 1.54
C ASP A 68 28.98 2.92 1.02
N THR A 69 27.68 3.21 0.94
CA THR A 69 27.15 4.50 0.46
C THR A 69 26.16 5.14 1.43
N SER A 70 25.87 6.44 1.22
CA SER A 70 24.80 7.14 1.94
C SER A 70 23.43 6.51 1.65
N ALA A 71 23.23 5.95 0.46
CA ALA A 71 22.00 5.24 0.10
C ALA A 71 21.84 3.91 0.84
N ASP A 72 22.93 3.15 1.03
CA ASP A 72 22.91 1.93 1.84
C ASP A 72 22.64 2.23 3.31
N THR A 73 23.30 3.28 3.84
CA THR A 73 23.08 3.77 5.20
C THR A 73 21.63 4.20 5.40
N PHE A 74 21.11 5.00 4.46
CA PHE A 74 19.72 5.45 4.48
C PHE A 74 18.74 4.28 4.46
N TYR A 75 18.98 3.31 3.58
CA TYR A 75 18.09 2.17 3.44
C TYR A 75 18.03 1.33 4.72
N LYS A 76 19.16 1.13 5.41
CA LYS A 76 19.17 0.50 6.73
C LYS A 76 18.39 1.29 7.76
N ASP A 77 18.55 2.61 7.78
CA ASP A 77 17.80 3.51 8.66
C ASP A 77 16.29 3.37 8.41
N VAL A 78 15.85 3.29 7.15
CA VAL A 78 14.45 3.04 6.77
C VAL A 78 13.97 1.67 7.27
N LEU A 79 14.72 0.59 7.04
CA LEU A 79 14.33 -0.75 7.50
C LEU A 79 14.23 -0.82 9.03
N CYS A 80 15.12 -0.13 9.74
CA CYS A 80 15.11 0.00 11.20
C CYS A 80 14.12 1.04 11.74
N ASN A 81 13.32 1.70 10.89
CA ASN A 81 12.44 2.82 11.25
C ASN A 81 13.15 3.90 12.09
N ARG A 82 14.38 4.24 11.69
CA ARG A 82 15.28 5.17 12.38
C ARG A 82 15.46 6.42 11.53
N ILE A 83 15.39 7.60 12.17
CA ILE A 83 15.73 8.86 11.50
C ILE A 83 17.24 8.89 11.22
N PRO A 84 17.68 9.20 10.00
CA PRO A 84 19.09 9.27 9.67
C PRO A 84 19.84 10.26 10.56
N ARG A 85 21.06 9.87 10.93
CA ARG A 85 21.97 10.69 11.76
C ARG A 85 23.25 11.09 11.03
N ASP A 86 23.64 10.30 10.04
CA ASP A 86 24.77 10.59 9.19
C ASP A 86 24.51 11.87 8.37
N GLU A 87 25.48 12.77 8.34
CA GLU A 87 25.33 14.09 7.72
C GLU A 87 25.12 14.00 6.21
N GLN A 88 25.89 13.14 5.54
CA GLN A 88 25.77 12.94 4.09
C GLN A 88 24.40 12.38 3.74
N THR A 89 23.93 11.38 4.49
CA THR A 89 22.60 10.79 4.34
C THR A 89 21.49 11.82 4.56
N ILE A 90 21.60 12.68 5.58
CA ILE A 90 20.64 13.75 5.85
C ILE A 90 20.55 14.73 4.67
N MET A 91 21.70 15.09 4.07
CA MET A 91 21.76 16.00 2.93
C MET A 91 21.19 15.35 1.66
N ASP A 92 21.67 14.16 1.31
CA ASP A 92 21.31 13.45 0.08
C ASP A 92 19.81 13.18 -0.01
N PHE A 93 19.22 12.72 1.09
CA PHE A 93 17.80 12.37 1.18
C PHE A 93 16.91 13.52 1.67
N GLN A 94 17.46 14.75 1.66
CA GLN A 94 16.72 16.00 1.83
C GLN A 94 16.08 16.21 3.21
N PHE A 95 16.53 15.47 4.23
CA PHE A 95 16.13 15.67 5.64
C PHE A 95 16.62 17.01 6.20
N ILE A 96 17.65 17.62 5.58
CA ILE A 96 18.21 18.91 5.99
C ILE A 96 17.19 20.06 5.94
N TRP A 97 16.17 19.95 5.08
CA TRP A 97 15.11 20.96 4.95
C TRP A 97 14.00 20.82 6.00
N LEU A 98 14.08 19.81 6.86
CA LEU A 98 13.08 19.55 7.88
C LEU A 98 13.67 19.82 9.26
N HIS A 99 13.05 20.76 9.97
CA HIS A 99 13.47 21.15 11.31
C HIS A 99 12.80 20.32 12.40
N ASP A 100 11.55 19.91 12.18
CA ASP A 100 10.80 19.13 13.16
C ASP A 100 11.03 17.62 13.01
N ILE A 101 11.05 16.92 14.15
CA ILE A 101 11.19 15.46 14.18
C ILE A 101 9.96 14.76 13.61
N THR A 102 8.77 15.36 13.71
CA THR A 102 7.53 14.82 13.12
C THR A 102 7.63 14.83 11.61
N ASP A 103 8.06 15.94 11.02
CA ASP A 103 8.25 16.06 9.57
C ASP A 103 9.31 15.08 9.06
N ARG A 104 10.44 14.95 9.77
CA ARG A 104 11.47 13.96 9.42
C ARG A 104 10.91 12.53 9.46
N ARG A 105 10.07 12.21 10.44
CA ARG A 105 9.44 10.89 10.55
C ARG A 105 8.45 10.65 9.42
N LYS A 106 7.64 11.64 9.09
CA LYS A 106 6.73 11.62 7.96
C LYS A 106 7.47 11.38 6.64
N LEU A 107 8.61 12.04 6.42
CA LEU A 107 9.46 11.80 5.25
C LEU A 107 10.03 10.37 5.24
N LEU A 108 10.49 9.87 6.39
CA LEU A 108 10.99 8.49 6.52
C LEU A 108 9.90 7.47 6.15
N GLU A 109 8.67 7.69 6.61
CA GLU A 109 7.51 6.83 6.29
C GLU A 109 7.19 6.83 4.79
N ILE A 110 7.29 7.99 4.13
CA ILE A 110 7.15 8.11 2.67
C ILE A 110 8.21 7.26 1.97
N TYR A 111 9.49 7.40 2.34
CA TYR A 111 10.56 6.59 1.76
C TYR A 111 10.37 5.11 2.03
N ALA A 112 9.97 4.73 3.25
CA ALA A 112 9.67 3.35 3.61
C ALA A 112 8.57 2.76 2.73
N THR A 113 7.55 3.55 2.42
CA THR A 113 6.46 3.15 1.53
C THR A 113 6.95 2.94 0.10
N ILE A 114 7.76 3.87 -0.43
CA ILE A 114 8.35 3.78 -1.77
C ILE A 114 9.24 2.53 -1.88
N ILE A 115 10.16 2.34 -0.95
CA ILE A 115 11.08 1.20 -0.92
C ILE A 115 10.33 -0.13 -0.86
N ARG A 116 9.29 -0.23 -0.03
CA ARG A 116 8.54 -1.49 0.14
C ARG A 116 7.58 -1.78 -1.00
N GLN A 117 6.81 -0.79 -1.44
CA GLN A 117 5.71 -1.01 -2.39
C GLN A 117 6.14 -0.86 -3.84
N ALA A 118 7.14 -0.03 -4.13
CA ALA A 118 7.69 0.12 -5.47
C ALA A 118 9.02 -0.64 -5.67
N ASP A 119 9.43 -1.44 -4.68
CA ASP A 119 10.62 -2.29 -4.70
C ASP A 119 11.92 -1.55 -5.07
N VAL A 120 12.05 -0.31 -4.59
CA VAL A 120 13.21 0.54 -4.89
C VAL A 120 14.41 0.11 -4.05
N THR A 121 15.50 -0.22 -4.72
CA THR A 121 16.75 -0.66 -4.11
C THR A 121 17.62 0.52 -3.61
N PRO A 122 18.54 0.31 -2.65
CA PRO A 122 19.51 1.34 -2.24
C PRO A 122 20.30 1.88 -3.44
N ARG A 123 20.74 0.98 -4.33
CA ARG A 123 21.48 1.33 -5.54
C ARG A 123 20.69 2.29 -6.44
N GLU A 124 19.40 2.05 -6.68
CA GLU A 124 18.56 2.95 -7.46
C GLU A 124 18.39 4.31 -6.79
N MET A 125 18.17 4.34 -5.47
CA MET A 125 18.12 5.59 -4.73
C MET A 125 19.43 6.38 -4.82
N GLY A 126 20.57 5.70 -4.70
CA GLY A 126 21.90 6.31 -4.89
C GLY A 126 22.03 6.97 -6.25
N ILE A 127 21.65 6.26 -7.32
CA ILE A 127 21.61 6.82 -8.69
C ILE A 127 20.70 8.06 -8.75
N TRP A 128 19.52 8.02 -8.13
CA TRP A 128 18.60 9.17 -8.17
C TRP A 128 19.14 10.40 -7.42
N VAL A 129 19.87 10.19 -6.32
CA VAL A 129 20.57 11.24 -5.58
C VAL A 129 21.70 11.83 -6.44
N GLU A 130 22.55 10.97 -7.02
CA GLU A 130 23.66 11.38 -7.89
C GLU A 130 23.18 12.19 -9.10
N GLU A 131 22.07 11.77 -9.72
CA GLU A 131 21.43 12.47 -10.84
C GLU A 131 20.72 13.77 -10.41
N LYS A 132 20.58 14.03 -9.11
CA LYS A 132 19.75 15.12 -8.54
C LYS A 132 18.29 15.03 -8.99
N LYS A 133 17.78 13.80 -9.14
CA LYS A 133 16.44 13.48 -9.64
C LYS A 133 15.59 12.69 -8.63
N LEU A 134 16.03 12.59 -7.38
CA LEU A 134 15.33 11.86 -6.30
C LEU A 134 13.81 12.10 -6.30
N PHE A 135 13.37 13.35 -6.12
CA PHE A 135 11.95 13.65 -6.06
C PHE A 135 11.24 13.62 -7.43
N GLU A 136 11.96 13.77 -8.55
CA GLU A 136 11.37 13.59 -9.88
C GLU A 136 10.98 12.12 -10.08
N ARG A 137 11.86 11.18 -9.72
CA ARG A 137 11.60 9.75 -9.79
C ARG A 137 10.49 9.34 -8.84
N ILE A 138 10.48 9.86 -7.62
CA ILE A 138 9.39 9.65 -6.66
C ILE A 138 8.06 10.18 -7.22
N ALA A 139 8.03 11.39 -7.77
CA ALA A 139 6.82 11.95 -8.37
C ALA A 139 6.30 11.08 -9.52
N MET A 140 7.19 10.53 -10.36
CA MET A 140 6.81 9.60 -11.43
C MET A 140 6.26 8.28 -10.91
N LEU A 141 6.81 7.74 -9.82
CA LEU A 141 6.27 6.54 -9.17
C LEU A 141 4.86 6.79 -8.63
N VAL A 142 4.64 7.90 -7.91
CA VAL A 142 3.32 8.27 -7.38
C VAL A 142 2.34 8.59 -8.51
N TYR A 143 2.81 9.20 -9.60
CA TYR A 143 1.98 9.46 -10.77
C TYR A 143 1.47 8.16 -11.41
N THR A 144 2.36 7.18 -11.54
CA THR A 144 2.05 5.88 -12.16
C THR A 144 1.23 4.98 -11.23
N SER A 145 1.46 5.09 -9.92
CA SER A 145 0.74 4.37 -8.87
C SER A 145 0.23 5.36 -7.81
N PRO A 146 -0.94 5.99 -8.02
CA PRO A 146 -1.47 6.98 -7.09
C PRO A 146 -1.76 6.46 -5.68
N THR A 147 -1.81 5.15 -5.48
CA THR A 147 -1.99 4.53 -4.15
C THR A 147 -0.70 4.46 -3.34
N LEU A 148 0.47 4.70 -3.97
CA LEU A 148 1.77 4.66 -3.31
C LEU A 148 1.93 5.75 -2.24
N MET A 149 1.20 6.86 -2.38
CA MET A 149 1.26 7.98 -1.45
C MET A 149 -0.14 8.54 -1.25
N SER A 150 -0.54 8.73 0.01
CA SER A 150 -1.85 9.28 0.32
C SER A 150 -1.94 10.76 -0.08
N LEU A 151 -3.16 11.25 -0.32
CA LEU A 151 -3.38 12.66 -0.64
C LEU A 151 -2.84 13.58 0.47
N ASP A 152 -2.96 13.16 1.72
CA ASP A 152 -2.48 13.93 2.87
C ASP A 152 -0.95 13.99 2.91
N ASP A 153 -0.25 12.93 2.49
CA ASP A 153 1.21 12.95 2.38
C ASP A 153 1.69 13.88 1.25
N VAL A 154 1.01 13.87 0.10
CA VAL A 154 1.35 14.78 -1.01
C VAL A 154 1.06 16.24 -0.64
N ARG A 155 -0.04 16.50 0.09
CA ARG A 155 -0.37 17.83 0.61
C ARG A 155 0.62 18.29 1.67
N TRP A 156 0.97 17.41 2.61
CA TRP A 156 2.01 17.69 3.60
C TRP A 156 3.32 18.08 2.90
N LEU A 157 3.75 17.33 1.87
CA LEU A 157 4.98 17.65 1.15
C LEU A 157 4.96 19.09 0.61
N LYS A 158 3.82 19.55 0.08
CA LYS A 158 3.60 20.92 -0.41
C LYS A 158 3.75 22.01 0.65
N GLU A 159 3.51 21.68 1.92
CA GLU A 159 3.59 22.60 3.05
C GLU A 159 5.01 22.70 3.63
N THR A 160 5.92 21.81 3.24
CA THR A 160 7.31 21.79 3.74
C THR A 160 8.28 22.66 2.91
N ASP A 161 9.44 22.96 3.50
CA ASP A 161 10.56 23.61 2.79
C ASP A 161 11.15 22.74 1.69
N ILE A 162 10.95 21.41 1.72
CA ILE A 162 11.32 20.53 0.61
C ILE A 162 10.61 20.98 -0.66
N TRP A 163 9.32 21.35 -0.57
CA TRP A 163 8.57 21.81 -1.74
C TRP A 163 9.22 23.00 -2.42
N THR A 164 9.60 24.01 -1.64
CA THR A 164 10.09 25.28 -2.18
C THR A 164 11.56 25.25 -2.55
N ARG A 165 12.39 24.50 -1.81
CA ARG A 165 13.85 24.50 -1.94
C ARG A 165 14.42 23.21 -2.52
N GLY A 166 13.79 22.07 -2.20
CA GLY A 166 14.26 20.74 -2.62
C GLY A 166 13.70 20.27 -3.96
N LEU A 167 12.53 20.76 -4.39
CA LEU A 167 11.89 20.32 -5.63
C LEU A 167 12.16 21.25 -6.82
N SER A 168 12.36 20.65 -7.99
CA SER A 168 12.33 21.39 -9.26
C SER A 168 10.91 21.85 -9.59
N LYS A 169 10.76 22.92 -10.39
CA LYS A 169 9.44 23.40 -10.86
C LYS A 169 8.65 22.34 -11.62
N THR A 170 9.35 21.51 -12.39
CA THR A 170 8.75 20.38 -13.12
C THR A 170 8.19 19.35 -12.15
N THR A 171 8.97 18.96 -11.14
CA THR A 171 8.55 18.03 -10.10
C THR A 171 7.36 18.57 -9.29
N GLN A 172 7.38 19.86 -8.95
CA GLN A 172 6.25 20.54 -8.30
C GLN A 172 4.97 20.46 -9.16
N ALA A 173 5.08 20.69 -10.48
CA ALA A 173 3.93 20.61 -11.39
C ALA A 173 3.35 19.19 -11.45
N VAL A 174 4.20 18.15 -11.47
CA VAL A 174 3.77 16.75 -11.43
C VAL A 174 3.01 16.46 -10.13
N PHE A 175 3.54 16.87 -8.97
CA PHE A 175 2.83 16.70 -7.71
C PHE A 175 1.51 17.48 -7.62
N GLN A 176 1.43 18.69 -8.20
CA GLN A 176 0.15 19.41 -8.27
C GLN A 176 -0.89 18.67 -9.12
N ASP A 177 -0.49 18.08 -10.24
CA ASP A 177 -1.39 17.26 -11.06
C ASP A 177 -1.85 16.00 -10.30
N ILE A 178 -0.94 15.35 -9.54
CA ILE A 178 -1.28 14.22 -8.66
C ILE A 178 -2.32 14.64 -7.62
N ILE A 179 -2.12 15.75 -6.92
CA ILE A 179 -3.08 16.29 -5.92
C ILE A 179 -4.44 16.48 -6.59
N PHE A 180 -4.47 17.18 -7.73
CA PHE A 180 -5.71 17.47 -8.45
C PHE A 180 -6.46 16.20 -8.86
N LYS A 181 -5.74 15.20 -9.38
CA LYS A 181 -6.31 13.91 -9.79
C LYS A 181 -6.86 13.13 -8.60
N GLN A 182 -6.11 13.03 -7.51
CA GLN A 182 -6.54 12.32 -6.31
C GLN A 182 -7.76 13.01 -5.67
N GLU A 183 -7.79 14.35 -5.60
CA GLU A 183 -8.94 15.11 -5.11
C GLU A 183 -10.20 14.90 -5.96
N ARG A 184 -10.03 14.89 -7.29
CA ARG A 184 -11.13 14.57 -8.20
C ARG A 184 -11.64 13.15 -7.96
N PHE A 185 -10.75 12.18 -7.86
CA PHE A 185 -11.10 10.79 -7.60
C PHE A 185 -11.82 10.60 -6.26
N GLN A 186 -11.35 11.25 -5.19
CA GLN A 186 -12.02 11.21 -3.88
C GLN A 186 -13.43 11.82 -3.92
N ARG A 187 -13.64 12.90 -4.68
CA ARG A 187 -14.98 13.50 -4.88
C ARG A 187 -15.91 12.56 -5.64
N GLU A 188 -15.42 11.95 -6.72
CA GLU A 188 -16.19 10.98 -7.52
C GLU A 188 -16.56 9.75 -6.67
N LEU A 189 -15.63 9.20 -5.89
CA LEU A 189 -15.90 8.12 -4.93
C LEU A 189 -16.91 8.52 -3.85
N GLY A 190 -16.80 9.74 -3.31
CA GLY A 190 -17.75 10.28 -2.34
C GLY A 190 -19.17 10.37 -2.92
N MET A 191 -19.29 10.81 -4.17
CA MET A 191 -20.56 10.86 -4.89
C MET A 191 -21.15 9.46 -5.12
N MET A 192 -20.32 8.49 -5.52
CA MET A 192 -20.75 7.10 -5.72
C MET A 192 -21.26 6.46 -4.42
N ARG A 193 -20.54 6.61 -3.31
CA ARG A 193 -20.99 6.13 -1.99
C ARG A 193 -22.29 6.78 -1.54
N HIS A 194 -22.47 8.07 -1.83
CA HIS A 194 -23.73 8.77 -1.53
C HIS A 194 -24.91 8.21 -2.34
N LEU A 195 -24.70 7.96 -3.65
CA LEU A 195 -25.73 7.37 -4.52
C LEU A 195 -26.08 5.94 -4.09
N GLU A 196 -25.10 5.13 -3.72
CA GLU A 196 -25.31 3.77 -3.19
C GLU A 196 -26.10 3.79 -1.89
N THR A 197 -25.74 4.68 -0.95
CA THR A 197 -26.47 4.87 0.31
C THR A 197 -27.92 5.27 0.05
N LYS A 198 -28.14 6.23 -0.87
CA LYS A 198 -29.48 6.68 -1.25
C LYS A 198 -30.30 5.54 -1.83
N TYR A 199 -29.72 4.74 -2.72
CA TYR A 199 -30.38 3.58 -3.31
C TYR A 199 -30.79 2.53 -2.25
N ILE A 200 -29.89 2.21 -1.32
CA ILE A 200 -30.17 1.29 -0.22
C ILE A 200 -31.32 1.81 0.65
N MET A 201 -31.31 3.10 1.00
CA MET A 201 -32.35 3.72 1.81
C MET A 201 -33.72 3.68 1.12
N THR A 202 -33.80 4.07 -0.16
CA THR A 202 -35.05 4.00 -0.92
C THR A 202 -35.60 2.56 -0.99
N ARG A 203 -34.74 1.56 -1.17
CA ARG A 203 -35.17 0.15 -1.15
C ARG A 203 -35.68 -0.33 0.21
N LEU A 204 -35.14 0.19 1.30
CA LEU A 204 -35.63 -0.13 2.64
C LEU A 204 -36.98 0.53 2.91
N GLU A 205 -37.17 1.76 2.48
CA GLU A 205 -38.45 2.48 2.56
C GLU A 205 -39.55 1.76 1.76
N GLU A 206 -39.27 1.34 0.52
CA GLU A 206 -40.17 0.55 -0.31
C GLU A 206 -40.58 -0.77 0.38
N LYS A 207 -39.61 -1.50 0.94
CA LYS A 207 -39.90 -2.73 1.70
C LYS A 207 -40.74 -2.46 2.93
N SER A 208 -40.46 -1.38 3.67
CA SER A 208 -41.23 -0.99 4.85
C SER A 208 -42.68 -0.66 4.49
N ALA A 209 -42.91 0.04 3.37
CA ALA A 209 -44.25 0.35 2.89
C ALA A 209 -45.04 -0.94 2.55
N ILE A 210 -44.40 -1.90 1.88
CA ILE A 210 -45.01 -3.21 1.57
C ILE A 210 -45.41 -3.97 2.84
N TYR A 211 -44.57 -3.96 3.89
CA TYR A 211 -44.91 -4.60 5.16
C TYR A 211 -46.10 -3.93 5.86
N GLN A 212 -46.16 -2.59 5.87
CA GLN A 212 -47.28 -1.84 6.44
C GLN A 212 -48.61 -2.13 5.70
N GLU A 213 -48.59 -2.19 4.37
CA GLU A 213 -49.77 -2.55 3.57
C GLU A 213 -50.23 -4.01 3.83
N ALA A 214 -49.29 -4.92 4.04
CA ALA A 214 -49.59 -6.31 4.39
C ALA A 214 -50.23 -6.44 5.77
N GLU A 215 -49.74 -5.72 6.79
CA GLU A 215 -50.33 -5.70 8.13
C GLU A 215 -51.76 -5.17 8.14
N VAL A 216 -52.02 -4.09 7.39
CA VAL A 216 -53.38 -3.53 7.23
C VAL A 216 -54.32 -4.56 6.58
N SER A 217 -53.83 -5.31 5.60
CA SER A 217 -54.61 -6.33 4.89
C SER A 217 -54.95 -7.55 5.78
N VAL A 218 -54.05 -7.96 6.67
CA VAL A 218 -54.27 -9.06 7.63
C VAL A 218 -55.29 -8.63 8.69
N GLY A 219 -55.16 -7.42 9.25
CA GLY A 219 -56.07 -6.91 10.28
C GLY A 219 -57.53 -6.77 9.81
N GLN A 220 -57.80 -6.64 8.51
CA GLN A 220 -59.16 -6.60 7.97
C GLN A 220 -59.82 -7.97 7.83
N ARG A 221 -59.06 -9.07 7.73
CA ARG A 221 -59.61 -10.43 7.64
C ARG A 221 -59.95 -11.03 9.00
N GLU A 222 -59.32 -10.56 10.07
CA GLU A 222 -59.48 -11.12 11.40
C GLU A 222 -60.52 -10.42 12.27
N ARG A 223 -61.36 -9.49 11.75
CA ARG A 223 -62.55 -9.08 12.51
C ARG A 223 -63.47 -10.29 12.66
N PRO A 224 -63.52 -10.95 13.83
CA PRO A 224 -64.48 -12.00 14.05
C PRO A 224 -65.83 -11.30 13.99
N SER A 225 -66.73 -11.79 13.15
CA SER A 225 -68.13 -11.38 13.24
C SER A 225 -68.55 -11.55 14.70
N ASP A 226 -68.90 -10.46 15.37
CA ASP A 226 -69.35 -10.39 16.78
C ASP A 226 -70.67 -11.15 17.04
N GLN A 227 -70.98 -12.18 16.24
CA GLN A 227 -72.24 -12.91 16.25
C GLN A 227 -72.23 -14.16 17.15
N ALA A 228 -71.21 -14.37 17.98
CA ALA A 228 -71.18 -15.53 18.87
C ALA A 228 -70.53 -15.24 20.24
N ARG A 229 -71.18 -14.40 21.06
CA ARG A 229 -70.90 -14.38 22.52
C ARG A 229 -72.19 -14.24 23.33
N SER A 230 -72.94 -15.32 23.39
CA SER A 230 -74.03 -15.53 24.35
C SER A 230 -74.04 -16.96 24.90
N LEU A 231 -72.90 -17.46 25.41
CA LEU A 231 -72.93 -18.72 26.18
C LEU A 231 -72.10 -18.63 27.47
N SER A 232 -72.87 -18.51 28.55
CA SER A 232 -72.68 -19.09 29.89
C SER A 232 -71.40 -18.75 30.65
N GLU A 233 -71.53 -17.78 31.55
CA GLU A 233 -70.85 -17.77 32.83
C GLU A 233 -71.23 -19.04 33.61
N ARG A 234 -70.27 -19.93 33.87
CA ARG A 234 -70.39 -20.92 34.96
C ARG A 234 -69.36 -20.57 36.03
N PRO A 235 -69.80 -20.35 37.29
CA PRO A 235 -68.88 -20.10 38.40
C PRO A 235 -68.19 -21.40 38.78
N TYR A 236 -66.86 -21.43 38.67
CA TYR A 236 -66.03 -22.48 39.25
C TYR A 236 -65.83 -22.19 40.75
N SER A 237 -66.34 -23.08 41.58
CA SER A 237 -66.12 -23.08 43.03
C SER A 237 -64.74 -23.65 43.35
N ILE A 238 -63.94 -22.92 44.12
CA ILE A 238 -62.63 -23.34 44.61
C ILE A 238 -62.82 -24.20 45.87
N PRO A 239 -62.25 -25.42 45.95
CA PRO A 239 -62.26 -26.21 47.19
C PRO A 239 -61.24 -25.64 48.19
N LYS A 240 -61.66 -25.51 49.45
CA LYS A 240 -60.79 -25.18 50.59
C LYS A 240 -60.08 -26.44 51.09
N THR A 241 -58.78 -26.32 51.31
CA THR A 241 -57.99 -27.14 52.26
C THR A 241 -57.02 -26.22 52.97
#